data_AF-A0A817C2E6-F1
#
_entry.id   AF-A0A817C2E6-F1
#
_cell.length_a   1.000
_cell.length_b   1.000
_cell.length_c   1.000
_cell.angle_alpha   90.00
_cell.angle_beta   90.00
_cell.angle_gamma   90.00
#
_symmetry.space_group_name_H-M   'P 1'
#
loop_
_entity.id
_entity.type
_entity.pdbx_description
1 polymer ?
#
loop_
_entity_poly.entity_id
_entity_poly.type
_entity_poly.pdbx_seq_one_letter_code
_entity_poly.pdbx_strand_id
1 'polypeptide(L)'
;MIRSLFLPTYNRISMGVKRDNVPLLDLPFDDSQNDINTTSMPAVDIEQPSLTTTSNGTCSNDYGAHLRAKLRFFLMSPCWKWHLKRQCPWKAWFQFIKIIILTTQLILFGIERQSHVVFISESNITFHHLFVRGWSSNDETLPYPRASGDFAVYTTHEFIRSINYVVHRFNNLTNISSGLFDYHDHSIQKLSNPDSESSEHYITLCLDRFKTCQIDPSSHMYILDAEIENTCFTFNATNTFDVEEYLLNIHNETINYCGLNLLTLEFAIHAIQLKNERLFSLPDCYHFSVKVTFDNNARTGKIRQHLNSDAKFRTCNRKLIHQNADFTLVRRNLLIFLDCVVLFITIISFILCIRSLWFGHHLCKEIRLYYSLARTQEKPLAWSELQIFYSFWYFLMIITDLMVIPGTIIKIGILFKVK
;
A
#
# COMPACT_ATOMS: atom_id res chain seq x y z
N MET A 1 31.10 19.75 25.70
CA MET A 1 30.21 20.75 26.32
C MET A 1 29.24 20.10 27.32
N ILE A 2 28.73 18.91 27.02
CA ILE A 2 27.93 18.14 28.00
C ILE A 2 28.86 17.47 29.04
N ARG A 3 30.03 16.96 28.62
CA ARG A 3 31.05 16.41 29.54
C ARG A 3 31.56 17.42 30.60
N SER A 4 31.61 18.72 30.29
CA SER A 4 32.01 19.78 31.23
C SER A 4 30.93 20.12 32.27
N LEU A 5 29.72 19.56 32.15
CA LEU A 5 28.66 19.65 33.16
C LEU A 5 28.70 18.48 34.16
N PHE A 6 29.47 17.42 33.89
CA PHE A 6 29.49 16.19 34.68
C PHE A 6 30.74 16.01 35.56
N LEU A 7 31.80 16.81 35.41
CA LEU A 7 33.05 16.64 36.15
C LEU A 7 33.56 17.99 36.70
N PRO A 8 33.70 18.15 38.03
CA PRO A 8 34.55 19.19 38.56
C PRO A 8 36.00 18.71 38.44
N THR A 9 36.79 19.43 37.64
CA THR A 9 38.26 19.48 37.68
C THR A 9 39.03 18.14 37.74
N TYR A 10 39.55 17.65 36.60
CA TYR A 10 40.87 17.01 36.59
C TYR A 10 41.54 17.01 35.20
N ASN A 11 42.87 17.05 35.24
CA ASN A 11 43.79 17.34 34.15
C ASN A 11 43.81 16.29 33.01
N ARG A 12 44.19 16.83 31.84
CA ARG A 12 44.52 16.17 30.57
C ARG A 12 45.35 14.89 30.75
N ILE A 13 44.82 13.73 30.35
CA ILE A 13 45.61 12.54 29.97
C ILE A 13 45.08 12.02 28.63
N SER A 14 45.99 11.97 27.66
CA SER A 14 45.83 11.31 26.36
C SER A 14 45.99 9.80 26.56
N MET A 15 45.09 8.98 26.02
CA MET A 15 45.43 7.63 25.52
C MET A 15 44.27 7.01 24.71
N GLY A 16 44.60 6.63 23.47
CA GLY A 16 44.37 5.28 22.91
C GLY A 16 42.99 4.65 22.91
N VAL A 17 42.47 4.41 21.70
CA VAL A 17 41.36 3.51 21.38
C VAL A 17 41.60 2.09 21.90
N LYS A 18 40.62 1.52 22.63
CA LYS A 18 40.22 0.10 22.48
C LYS A 18 38.82 -0.15 23.05
N ARG A 19 38.03 -0.94 22.30
CA ARG A 19 36.74 -1.52 22.71
C ARG A 19 36.96 -2.56 23.80
N ASP A 20 36.01 -2.58 24.75
CA ASP A 20 35.44 -3.71 25.47
C ASP A 20 35.33 -3.47 26.98
N ASN A 21 34.19 -3.94 27.51
CA ASN A 21 33.77 -4.08 28.90
C ASN A 21 33.22 -2.82 29.60
N VAL A 22 31.92 -2.89 29.88
CA VAL A 22 31.17 -2.04 30.82
C VAL A 22 31.55 -2.44 32.25
N PRO A 23 31.91 -1.49 33.12
CA PRO A 23 31.66 -1.66 34.54
C PRO A 23 30.73 -0.56 35.07
N LEU A 24 29.73 -1.05 35.79
CA LEU A 24 28.99 -0.43 36.87
C LEU A 24 29.84 0.60 37.64
N LEU A 25 29.41 1.86 37.69
CA LEU A 25 30.02 2.87 38.56
C LEU A 25 29.04 3.20 39.69
N ASP A 26 29.16 2.44 40.78
CA ASP A 26 28.71 2.85 42.11
C ASP A 26 29.58 4.04 42.56
N LEU A 27 28.95 5.14 42.97
CA LEU A 27 29.60 6.19 43.78
C LEU A 27 28.62 6.66 44.87
N PRO A 28 29.16 7.02 46.05
CA PRO A 28 28.51 6.78 47.33
C PRO A 28 27.51 7.89 47.72
N PHE A 29 26.51 7.47 48.50
CA PHE A 29 25.63 8.32 49.30
C PHE A 29 26.42 8.94 50.46
N ASP A 30 26.29 10.25 50.65
CA ASP A 30 26.59 10.91 51.92
C ASP A 30 25.26 11.38 52.52
N ASP A 31 24.93 10.78 53.67
CA ASP A 31 23.73 11.05 54.46
C ASP A 31 23.98 12.28 55.33
N SER A 32 23.25 13.37 55.06
CA SER A 32 22.95 14.34 56.11
C SER A 32 21.57 14.92 55.87
N GLN A 33 20.61 14.44 56.67
CA GLN A 33 19.26 14.98 56.81
C GLN A 33 19.30 16.46 57.19
N ASN A 34 18.43 17.25 56.59
CA ASN A 34 17.68 18.28 57.31
C ASN A 34 16.36 18.54 56.58
N ASP A 35 15.27 18.31 57.30
CA ASP A 35 13.89 18.58 56.93
C ASP A 35 13.67 20.06 56.61
N ILE A 36 12.82 20.38 55.62
CA ILE A 36 11.85 21.50 55.65
C ILE A 36 10.78 21.28 54.56
N ASN A 37 9.54 21.25 55.06
CA ASN A 37 8.20 21.35 54.50
C ASN A 37 7.95 21.68 53.00
N THR A 38 7.05 20.88 52.45
CA THR A 38 5.81 21.24 51.72
C THR A 38 5.65 22.69 51.24
N THR A 39 5.79 22.94 49.94
CA THR A 39 4.98 23.97 49.27
C THR A 39 4.79 23.64 47.78
N SER A 40 3.54 23.69 47.35
CA SER A 40 3.05 23.65 45.97
C SER A 40 3.78 24.65 45.07
N MET A 41 4.16 24.23 43.86
CA MET A 41 4.59 25.17 42.81
C MET A 41 3.36 25.84 42.17
N PRO A 42 3.31 27.18 42.11
CA PRO A 42 2.28 27.89 41.36
C PRO A 42 2.64 27.93 39.86
N ALA A 43 1.62 28.24 39.05
CA ALA A 43 1.76 28.57 37.65
C ALA A 43 2.76 29.72 37.46
N VAL A 44 3.62 29.62 36.45
CA VAL A 44 4.56 30.69 36.09
C VAL A 44 4.17 31.20 34.71
N ASP A 45 3.63 32.42 34.74
CA ASP A 45 3.36 33.27 33.58
C ASP A 45 4.65 33.70 32.87
N ILE A 46 4.45 34.07 31.61
CA ILE A 46 5.48 34.46 30.64
C ILE A 46 5.96 35.86 30.97
N GLU A 47 7.21 36.00 31.42
CA GLU A 47 7.92 37.28 31.36
C GLU A 47 9.37 37.07 30.88
N GLN A 48 9.77 37.82 29.85
CA GLN A 48 11.14 37.84 29.33
C GLN A 48 12.04 38.59 30.32
N PRO A 49 13.22 38.08 30.72
CA PRO A 49 14.16 38.89 31.47
C PRO A 49 15.06 39.67 30.51
N SER A 50 14.95 40.99 30.58
CA SER A 50 15.96 41.94 30.11
C SER A 50 17.22 41.82 30.99
N LEU A 51 18.37 41.53 30.38
CA LEU A 51 19.67 41.52 31.06
C LEU A 51 20.13 42.97 31.32
N THR A 52 20.14 43.38 32.59
CA THR A 52 20.96 44.51 33.04
C THR A 52 22.09 43.99 33.94
N THR A 53 23.31 44.40 33.59
CA THR A 53 24.56 43.99 34.23
C THR A 53 24.80 44.82 35.49
N THR A 54 24.90 44.19 36.66
CA THR A 54 25.76 44.69 37.76
C THR A 54 26.06 43.63 38.83
N SER A 55 27.36 43.45 39.10
CA SER A 55 28.03 42.94 40.32
C SER A 55 27.33 41.90 41.21
N ASN A 56 27.68 40.62 41.01
CA ASN A 56 28.11 39.60 42.00
C ASN A 56 27.70 38.20 41.52
N GLY A 57 28.67 37.30 41.46
CA GLY A 57 28.63 35.98 40.78
C GLY A 57 27.69 34.92 41.37
N THR A 58 26.64 35.31 42.09
CA THR A 58 25.63 34.40 42.66
C THR A 58 24.50 34.10 41.66
N CYS A 59 24.03 35.09 40.89
CA CYS A 59 22.88 34.92 39.99
C CYS A 59 23.17 34.04 38.74
N SER A 60 24.38 34.13 38.17
CA SER A 60 24.80 33.29 37.02
C SER A 60 25.03 31.82 37.41
N ASN A 61 25.45 31.58 38.66
CA ASN A 61 25.65 30.23 39.19
C ASN A 61 24.33 29.51 39.48
N ASP A 62 23.32 30.24 39.96
CA ASP A 62 21.99 29.69 40.27
C ASP A 62 21.23 29.27 39.00
N TYR A 63 21.22 30.11 37.97
CA TYR A 63 20.61 29.77 36.67
C TYR A 63 21.29 28.55 36.02
N GLY A 64 22.62 28.45 36.13
CA GLY A 64 23.38 27.31 35.63
C GLY A 64 23.12 26.01 36.40
N ALA A 65 22.78 26.07 37.69
CA ALA A 65 22.38 24.91 38.49
C ALA A 65 20.96 24.43 38.11
N HIS A 66 20.03 25.38 37.93
CA HIS A 66 18.67 25.08 37.46
C HIS A 66 18.66 24.43 36.06
N LEU A 67 19.45 24.95 35.12
CA LEU A 67 19.57 24.38 33.78
C LEU A 67 20.18 22.96 33.80
N ARG A 68 21.15 22.72 34.69
CA ARG A 68 21.73 21.38 34.94
C ARG A 68 20.70 20.40 35.49
N ALA A 69 19.86 20.82 36.43
CA ALA A 69 18.78 19.99 36.96
C ALA A 69 17.74 19.65 35.87
N LYS A 70 17.36 20.64 35.04
CA LYS A 70 16.44 20.45 33.91
C LYS A 70 17.00 19.49 32.86
N LEU A 71 18.30 19.58 32.56
CA LEU A 71 18.99 18.66 31.64
C LEU A 71 19.11 17.24 32.22
N ARG A 72 19.52 17.09 33.49
CA ARG A 72 19.56 15.78 34.16
C ARG A 72 18.19 15.11 34.14
N PHE A 73 17.14 15.87 34.44
CA PHE A 73 15.78 15.38 34.35
C PHE A 73 15.41 14.98 32.92
N PHE A 74 15.80 15.74 31.89
CA PHE A 74 15.53 15.37 30.49
C PHE A 74 16.18 14.02 30.12
N LEU A 75 17.46 13.81 30.48
CA LEU A 75 18.26 12.62 30.13
C LEU A 75 17.90 11.36 30.91
N MET A 76 17.22 11.50 32.04
CA MET A 76 16.87 10.38 32.90
C MET A 76 15.94 9.38 32.18
N SER A 77 16.18 8.09 32.40
CA SER A 77 15.31 7.05 31.84
C SER A 77 13.90 7.10 32.46
N PRO A 78 12.85 6.67 31.73
CA PRO A 78 11.47 6.76 32.21
C PRO A 78 11.22 6.01 33.53
N CYS A 79 11.89 4.88 33.74
CA CYS A 79 11.79 4.09 34.98
C CYS A 79 12.33 4.86 36.19
N TRP A 80 13.45 5.57 36.02
CA TRP A 80 14.03 6.42 37.06
C TRP A 80 13.18 7.68 37.32
N LYS A 81 12.59 8.27 36.27
CA LYS A 81 11.62 9.37 36.42
C LYS A 81 10.38 8.96 37.24
N TRP A 82 9.93 7.72 37.05
CA TRP A 82 8.81 7.16 37.82
C TRP A 82 9.18 6.97 39.28
N HIS A 83 10.38 6.46 39.58
CA HIS A 83 10.85 6.26 40.95
C HIS A 83 10.98 7.58 41.74
N LEU A 84 11.40 8.68 41.08
CA LEU A 84 11.62 9.97 41.74
C LEU A 84 10.40 10.89 41.82
N LYS A 85 9.44 10.81 40.88
CA LYS A 85 8.26 11.70 40.86
C LYS A 85 6.91 10.98 40.99
N ARG A 86 6.88 9.64 41.11
CA ARG A 86 5.67 8.80 41.09
C ARG A 86 4.74 9.02 39.88
N GLN A 87 5.20 9.70 38.83
CA GLN A 87 4.42 9.92 37.61
C GLN A 87 4.51 8.68 36.71
N CYS A 88 3.41 7.94 36.58
CA CYS A 88 3.35 6.77 35.69
C CYS A 88 3.76 7.16 34.26
N PRO A 89 4.59 6.35 33.57
CA PRO A 89 5.08 6.63 32.22
C PRO A 89 3.99 6.37 31.17
N TRP A 90 2.88 7.09 31.27
CA TRP A 90 1.71 6.94 30.42
C TRP A 90 2.08 6.98 28.93
N LYS A 91 3.02 7.85 28.54
CA LYS A 91 3.53 7.93 27.16
C LYS A 91 4.04 6.59 26.62
N ALA A 92 4.79 5.82 27.41
CA ALA A 92 5.31 4.53 26.96
C ALA A 92 4.18 3.48 26.86
N TRP A 93 3.26 3.51 27.82
CA TRP A 93 2.09 2.63 27.85
C TRP A 93 1.15 2.87 26.65
N PHE A 94 0.88 4.13 26.30
CA PHE A 94 0.11 4.49 25.11
C PHE A 94 0.75 3.97 23.81
N GLN A 95 2.08 4.01 23.71
CA GLN A 95 2.79 3.52 22.51
C GLN A 95 2.74 1.99 22.41
N PHE A 96 2.81 1.29 23.54
CA PHE A 96 2.62 -0.16 23.58
C PHE A 96 1.21 -0.57 23.13
N ILE A 97 0.17 0.10 23.65
CA ILE A 97 -1.21 -0.13 23.24
C ILE A 97 -1.42 0.16 21.75
N LYS A 98 -0.85 1.27 21.26
CA LYS A 98 -0.88 1.62 19.84
C LYS A 98 -0.35 0.49 18.97
N ILE A 99 0.78 -0.13 19.33
CA ILE A 99 1.36 -1.25 18.57
C ILE A 99 0.38 -2.43 18.51
N ILE A 100 -0.24 -2.81 19.63
CA ILE A 100 -1.21 -3.93 19.66
C ILE A 100 -2.42 -3.65 18.78
N ILE A 101 -2.97 -2.44 18.87
CA ILE A 101 -4.17 -2.07 18.11
C ILE A 101 -3.86 -1.98 16.61
N LEU A 102 -2.72 -1.38 16.22
CA LEU A 102 -2.30 -1.28 14.81
C LEU A 102 -2.01 -2.66 14.20
N THR A 103 -1.35 -3.54 14.94
CA THR A 103 -1.06 -4.90 14.46
C THR A 103 -2.35 -5.71 14.28
N THR A 104 -3.29 -5.60 15.23
CA THR A 104 -4.61 -6.24 15.12
C THR A 104 -5.37 -5.73 13.89
N GLN A 105 -5.41 -4.41 13.69
CA GLN A 105 -6.06 -3.78 12.53
C GLN A 105 -5.44 -4.27 11.21
N LEU A 106 -4.12 -4.36 11.14
CA LEU A 106 -3.39 -4.80 9.95
C LEU A 106 -3.67 -6.26 9.61
N ILE A 107 -3.67 -7.15 10.61
CA ILE A 107 -3.98 -8.57 10.42
C ILE A 107 -5.40 -8.75 9.90
N LEU A 108 -6.38 -8.08 10.52
CA LEU A 108 -7.78 -8.15 10.09
C LEU A 108 -7.97 -7.65 8.66
N PHE A 109 -7.33 -6.53 8.32
CA PHE A 109 -7.33 -6.00 6.95
C PHE A 109 -6.66 -6.97 5.95
N GLY A 110 -5.55 -7.58 6.35
CA GLY A 110 -4.82 -8.56 5.54
C GLY A 110 -5.69 -9.77 5.19
N ILE A 111 -6.40 -10.32 6.17
CA ILE A 111 -7.30 -11.47 5.96
C ILE A 111 -8.41 -11.13 4.95
N GLU A 112 -9.06 -9.97 5.08
CA GLU A 112 -10.11 -9.55 4.14
C GLU A 112 -9.58 -9.28 2.73
N ARG A 113 -8.40 -8.68 2.62
CA ARG A 113 -7.81 -8.34 1.31
C ARG A 113 -7.23 -9.56 0.61
N GLN A 114 -6.67 -10.51 1.35
CA GLN A 114 -6.07 -11.73 0.81
C GLN A 114 -7.10 -12.54 0.01
N SER A 115 -8.32 -12.74 0.54
CA SER A 115 -9.33 -13.54 -0.17
C SER A 115 -9.74 -12.91 -1.51
N HIS A 116 -9.83 -11.58 -1.58
CA HIS A 116 -10.12 -10.86 -2.82
C HIS A 116 -8.97 -11.01 -3.83
N VAL A 117 -7.72 -10.80 -3.39
CA VAL A 117 -6.54 -10.89 -4.27
C VAL A 117 -6.37 -12.30 -4.82
N VAL A 118 -6.53 -13.31 -3.97
CA VAL A 118 -6.48 -14.73 -4.39
C VAL A 118 -7.57 -14.99 -5.43
N PHE A 119 -8.81 -14.59 -5.19
CA PHE A 119 -9.90 -14.85 -6.16
C PHE A 119 -9.65 -14.24 -7.54
N ILE A 120 -9.18 -12.99 -7.61
CA ILE A 120 -8.86 -12.34 -8.90
C ILE A 120 -7.68 -13.05 -9.57
N SER A 121 -6.63 -13.38 -8.80
CA SER A 121 -5.43 -14.05 -9.32
C SER A 121 -5.76 -15.44 -9.88
N GLU A 122 -6.46 -16.26 -9.10
CA GLU A 122 -6.86 -17.62 -9.50
C GLU A 122 -7.86 -17.60 -10.67
N SER A 123 -8.77 -16.62 -10.71
CA SER A 123 -9.68 -16.45 -11.86
C SER A 123 -8.90 -16.10 -13.12
N ASN A 124 -7.89 -15.24 -13.03
CA ASN A 124 -7.03 -14.90 -14.16
C ASN A 124 -6.27 -16.13 -14.69
N ILE A 125 -5.69 -16.94 -13.79
CA ILE A 125 -5.05 -18.21 -14.16
C ILE A 125 -6.08 -19.12 -14.86
N THR A 126 -7.28 -19.25 -14.29
CA THR A 126 -8.36 -20.05 -14.89
C THR A 126 -8.71 -19.56 -16.31
N PHE A 127 -8.79 -18.25 -16.53
CA PHE A 127 -9.04 -17.68 -17.87
C PHE A 127 -7.93 -18.00 -18.86
N HIS A 128 -6.67 -18.03 -18.44
CA HIS A 128 -5.58 -18.50 -19.30
C HIS A 128 -5.81 -19.94 -19.77
N HIS A 129 -6.17 -20.86 -18.86
CA HIS A 129 -6.47 -22.25 -19.24
C HIS A 129 -7.75 -22.41 -20.09
N LEU A 130 -8.71 -21.51 -19.94
CA LEU A 130 -9.96 -21.58 -20.70
C LEU A 130 -9.81 -21.04 -22.13
N PHE A 131 -9.11 -19.91 -22.30
CA PHE A 131 -9.10 -19.14 -23.54
C PHE A 131 -7.77 -19.20 -24.30
N VAL A 132 -6.64 -19.54 -23.65
CA VAL A 132 -5.34 -19.67 -24.35
C VAL A 132 -5.11 -21.13 -24.70
N ARG A 133 -5.15 -21.43 -26.00
CA ARG A 133 -5.02 -22.80 -26.51
C ARG A 133 -3.62 -23.36 -26.22
N GLY A 134 -3.53 -24.47 -25.52
CA GLY A 134 -2.24 -25.14 -25.23
C GLY A 134 -1.51 -24.57 -24.02
N TRP A 135 -2.20 -23.77 -23.19
CA TRP A 135 -1.68 -23.35 -21.89
C TRP A 135 -1.57 -24.54 -20.93
N SER A 136 -0.41 -24.71 -20.29
CA SER A 136 -0.09 -25.85 -19.42
C SER A 136 0.25 -25.41 -18.00
N SER A 137 0.24 -26.33 -17.03
CA SER A 137 0.57 -26.00 -15.64
C SER A 137 2.02 -25.56 -15.40
N ASN A 138 2.91 -25.87 -16.34
CA ASN A 138 4.28 -25.35 -16.32
C ASN A 138 4.31 -23.83 -16.59
N ASP A 139 3.26 -23.30 -17.23
CA ASP A 139 3.10 -21.88 -17.56
C ASP A 139 2.50 -21.07 -16.41
N GLU A 140 2.04 -21.73 -15.33
CA GLU A 140 1.42 -21.11 -14.14
C GLU A 140 2.46 -20.57 -13.13
N THR A 141 3.72 -21.01 -13.19
CA THR A 141 4.69 -20.85 -12.08
C THR A 141 5.82 -19.85 -12.32
N LEU A 142 6.33 -19.28 -11.21
CA LEU A 142 7.55 -18.47 -11.15
C LEU A 142 8.79 -19.33 -11.46
N PRO A 143 9.83 -18.77 -12.11
CA PRO A 143 10.06 -17.35 -12.35
C PRO A 143 9.30 -16.79 -13.56
N TYR A 144 8.76 -15.57 -13.41
CA TYR A 144 8.26 -14.77 -14.52
C TYR A 144 9.38 -13.82 -14.99
N PRO A 145 9.70 -13.78 -16.30
CA PRO A 145 9.07 -14.52 -17.41
C PRO A 145 9.55 -15.97 -17.51
N ARG A 146 8.75 -16.82 -18.17
CA ARG A 146 8.99 -18.27 -18.32
C ARG A 146 10.36 -18.59 -18.89
N ALA A 147 10.94 -19.73 -18.49
CA ALA A 147 12.16 -20.25 -19.12
C ALA A 147 11.98 -20.51 -20.63
N SER A 148 10.77 -20.84 -21.07
CA SER A 148 10.39 -21.07 -22.47
C SER A 148 10.14 -19.78 -23.28
N GLY A 149 10.15 -18.61 -22.62
CA GLY A 149 9.78 -17.32 -23.21
C GLY A 149 8.27 -17.08 -23.31
N ASP A 150 7.88 -15.94 -23.90
CA ASP A 150 6.48 -15.54 -24.08
C ASP A 150 5.68 -16.56 -24.90
N PHE A 151 4.44 -16.83 -24.48
CA PHE A 151 3.50 -17.65 -25.24
C PHE A 151 3.20 -17.00 -26.59
N ALA A 152 3.35 -17.76 -27.67
CA ALA A 152 3.26 -17.23 -29.02
C ALA A 152 2.86 -18.31 -30.02
N VAL A 153 2.34 -17.81 -31.14
CA VAL A 153 1.93 -18.58 -32.30
C VAL A 153 2.88 -18.27 -33.46
N TYR A 154 3.25 -19.29 -34.23
CA TYR A 154 4.27 -19.19 -35.28
C TYR A 154 3.74 -19.42 -36.69
N THR A 155 2.53 -19.95 -36.82
CA THR A 155 1.91 -20.24 -38.12
C THR A 155 0.58 -19.51 -38.27
N THR A 156 0.24 -19.10 -39.49
CA THR A 156 -1.04 -18.44 -39.80
C THR A 156 -2.22 -19.35 -39.45
N HIS A 157 -2.12 -20.64 -39.76
CA HIS A 157 -3.13 -21.62 -39.39
C HIS A 157 -3.36 -21.69 -37.87
N GLU A 158 -2.30 -21.74 -37.06
CA GLU A 158 -2.46 -21.76 -35.61
C GLU A 158 -3.02 -20.44 -35.08
N PHE A 159 -2.70 -19.32 -35.72
CA PHE A 159 -3.20 -18.00 -35.33
C PHE A 159 -4.72 -17.94 -35.47
N ILE A 160 -5.24 -18.28 -36.64
CA ILE A 160 -6.69 -18.36 -36.92
C ILE A 160 -7.38 -19.36 -35.98
N ARG A 161 -6.79 -20.55 -35.83
CA ARG A 161 -7.30 -21.58 -34.92
C ARG A 161 -7.34 -21.14 -33.46
N SER A 162 -6.42 -20.28 -33.03
CA SER A 162 -6.37 -19.74 -31.67
C SER A 162 -7.45 -18.69 -31.45
N ILE A 163 -7.74 -17.86 -32.45
CA ILE A 163 -8.86 -16.89 -32.43
C ILE A 163 -10.19 -17.63 -32.32
N ASN A 164 -10.45 -18.59 -33.23
CA ASN A 164 -11.68 -19.38 -33.20
C ASN A 164 -11.83 -20.15 -31.88
N TYR A 165 -10.73 -20.69 -31.35
CA TYR A 165 -10.72 -21.37 -30.05
C TYR A 165 -11.24 -20.47 -28.91
N VAL A 166 -10.79 -19.22 -28.84
CA VAL A 166 -11.27 -18.27 -27.81
C VAL A 166 -12.78 -18.08 -27.91
N VAL A 167 -13.30 -17.84 -29.13
CA VAL A 167 -14.73 -17.60 -29.37
C VAL A 167 -15.58 -18.82 -28.99
N HIS A 168 -15.18 -20.02 -29.41
CA HIS A 168 -15.90 -21.26 -29.07
C HIS A 168 -15.87 -21.57 -27.57
N ARG A 169 -14.75 -21.29 -26.90
CA ARG A 169 -14.61 -21.51 -25.45
C ARG A 169 -15.41 -20.50 -24.66
N PHE A 170 -15.49 -19.25 -25.13
CA PHE A 170 -16.39 -18.27 -24.57
C PHE A 170 -17.84 -18.72 -24.73
N ASN A 171 -18.30 -19.10 -25.93
CA ASN A 171 -19.69 -19.54 -26.14
C ASN A 171 -20.12 -20.75 -25.27
N ASN A 172 -19.19 -21.57 -24.82
CA ASN A 172 -19.47 -22.72 -23.95
C ASN A 172 -18.99 -22.52 -22.50
N LEU A 173 -18.70 -21.29 -22.08
CA LEU A 173 -18.07 -20.96 -20.80
C LEU A 173 -18.78 -21.62 -19.60
N THR A 174 -20.10 -21.52 -19.54
CA THR A 174 -20.91 -22.04 -18.43
C THR A 174 -20.93 -23.57 -18.35
N ASN A 175 -20.70 -24.26 -19.47
CA ASN A 175 -20.66 -25.72 -19.54
C ASN A 175 -19.25 -26.27 -19.24
N ILE A 176 -18.20 -25.58 -19.69
CA ILE A 176 -16.82 -26.06 -19.57
C ILE A 176 -16.14 -25.62 -18.26
N SER A 177 -16.57 -24.52 -17.66
CA SER A 177 -15.89 -23.96 -16.49
C SER A 177 -16.46 -24.53 -15.19
N SER A 178 -15.58 -24.80 -14.22
CA SER A 178 -15.99 -25.19 -12.86
C SER A 178 -16.25 -24.00 -11.94
N GLY A 179 -15.96 -22.78 -12.42
CA GLY A 179 -16.19 -21.55 -11.66
C GLY A 179 -17.63 -21.06 -11.80
N LEU A 180 -18.07 -20.24 -10.84
CA LEU A 180 -19.35 -19.53 -10.90
C LEU A 180 -19.23 -18.32 -11.83
N PHE A 181 -19.08 -18.61 -13.12
CA PHE A 181 -18.97 -17.63 -14.20
C PHE A 181 -20.23 -17.60 -15.03
N ASP A 182 -20.62 -16.41 -15.45
CA ASP A 182 -21.72 -16.19 -16.36
C ASP A 182 -21.39 -15.06 -17.33
N TYR A 183 -22.13 -15.00 -18.42
CA TYR A 183 -21.97 -13.98 -19.44
C TYR A 183 -22.41 -12.61 -18.90
N HIS A 184 -21.73 -11.55 -19.36
CA HIS A 184 -22.29 -10.23 -19.18
C HIS A 184 -23.50 -10.07 -20.09
N ASP A 185 -24.68 -10.09 -19.48
CA ASP A 185 -25.90 -9.86 -20.22
C ASP A 185 -26.05 -8.36 -20.54
N HIS A 186 -25.96 -8.01 -21.82
CA HIS A 186 -26.31 -6.68 -22.30
C HIS A 186 -27.84 -6.42 -22.25
N SER A 187 -28.66 -7.40 -21.81
CA SER A 187 -30.12 -7.35 -21.81
C SER A 187 -30.78 -6.55 -20.67
N ILE A 188 -30.06 -5.71 -19.91
CA ILE A 188 -30.71 -4.60 -19.17
C ILE A 188 -31.16 -3.49 -20.16
N GLN A 189 -31.79 -3.92 -21.26
CA GLN A 189 -32.62 -3.12 -22.15
C GLN A 189 -33.69 -3.98 -22.87
N LYS A 190 -33.85 -5.27 -22.53
CA LYS A 190 -34.95 -6.13 -23.00
C LYS A 190 -35.90 -6.46 -21.85
N LEU A 191 -36.49 -5.45 -21.22
CA LEU A 191 -37.75 -5.60 -20.49
C LEU A 191 -38.90 -5.52 -21.50
N SER A 192 -39.00 -6.46 -22.44
CA SER A 192 -40.11 -6.46 -23.42
C SER A 192 -40.29 -7.74 -24.25
N ASN A 193 -39.66 -8.88 -23.93
CA ASN A 193 -40.13 -10.17 -24.49
C ASN A 193 -39.63 -11.38 -23.66
N PRO A 194 -40.52 -12.18 -23.05
CA PRO A 194 -40.15 -13.38 -22.29
C PRO A 194 -39.83 -14.61 -23.16
N ASP A 195 -40.08 -14.56 -24.47
CA ASP A 195 -40.14 -15.76 -25.33
C ASP A 195 -38.93 -15.95 -26.27
N SER A 196 -37.83 -15.23 -26.05
CA SER A 196 -36.58 -15.44 -26.81
C SER A 196 -35.44 -15.85 -25.86
N GLU A 197 -35.34 -17.14 -25.57
CA GLU A 197 -34.22 -17.81 -24.88
C GLU A 197 -32.94 -17.85 -25.75
N SER A 198 -32.57 -16.77 -26.42
CA SER A 198 -31.24 -16.64 -26.99
C SER A 198 -30.48 -15.65 -26.14
N SER A 199 -29.78 -16.16 -25.14
CA SER A 199 -28.76 -15.38 -24.43
C SER A 199 -27.68 -15.01 -25.45
N GLU A 200 -27.69 -13.76 -25.91
CA GLU A 200 -26.72 -13.24 -26.88
C GLU A 200 -25.40 -12.97 -26.14
N HIS A 201 -24.34 -13.70 -26.50
CA HIS A 201 -23.03 -13.62 -25.87
C HIS A 201 -22.09 -12.80 -26.76
N TYR A 202 -21.98 -11.49 -26.48
CA TYR A 202 -21.22 -10.59 -27.34
C TYR A 202 -19.71 -10.65 -27.09
N ILE A 203 -18.94 -10.76 -28.17
CA ILE A 203 -17.48 -10.57 -28.21
C ILE A 203 -17.18 -9.43 -29.17
N THR A 204 -16.20 -8.59 -28.82
CA THR A 204 -15.65 -7.55 -29.71
C THR A 204 -14.28 -7.99 -30.22
N LEU A 205 -14.14 -8.13 -31.53
CA LEU A 205 -12.88 -8.33 -32.24
C LEU A 205 -12.40 -6.98 -32.78
N CYS A 206 -11.22 -6.54 -32.38
CA CYS A 206 -10.58 -5.34 -32.96
C CYS A 206 -9.28 -5.71 -33.67
N LEU A 207 -9.03 -5.05 -34.81
CA LEU A 207 -7.79 -5.15 -35.56
C LEU A 207 -7.15 -3.76 -35.62
N ASP A 208 -5.91 -3.66 -35.14
CA ASP A 208 -5.03 -2.52 -35.39
C ASP A 208 -4.13 -2.88 -36.57
N ARG A 209 -4.27 -2.17 -37.67
CA ARG A 209 -3.53 -2.40 -38.91
C ARG A 209 -3.01 -1.12 -39.51
N PHE A 210 -1.95 -1.21 -40.29
CA PHE A 210 -1.53 -0.13 -41.17
C PHE A 210 -2.52 0.05 -42.33
N LYS A 211 -2.82 1.30 -42.69
CA LYS A 211 -3.73 1.62 -43.81
C LYS A 211 -3.31 0.94 -45.10
N THR A 212 -2.02 0.92 -45.41
CA THR A 212 -1.48 0.16 -46.54
C THR A 212 -0.19 -0.55 -46.15
N CYS A 213 -0.08 -1.83 -46.49
CA CYS A 213 1.15 -2.60 -46.31
C CYS A 213 1.28 -3.63 -47.41
N GLN A 214 2.25 -3.40 -48.29
CA GLN A 214 2.70 -4.33 -49.31
C GLN A 214 4.22 -4.36 -49.25
N ILE A 215 4.77 -5.45 -48.74
CA ILE A 215 6.20 -5.66 -48.63
C ILE A 215 6.54 -6.93 -49.41
N ASP A 216 7.48 -6.81 -50.34
CA ASP A 216 8.04 -7.96 -51.05
C ASP A 216 9.52 -8.14 -50.65
N PRO A 217 9.80 -9.09 -49.75
CA PRO A 217 11.16 -9.37 -49.31
C PRO A 217 12.08 -9.86 -50.44
N SER A 218 11.53 -10.46 -51.51
CA SER A 218 12.33 -11.02 -52.60
C SER A 218 12.94 -9.92 -53.48
N SER A 219 12.14 -8.91 -53.82
CA SER A 219 12.57 -7.75 -54.60
C SER A 219 13.12 -6.60 -53.76
N HIS A 220 13.06 -6.69 -52.42
CA HIS A 220 13.45 -5.64 -51.49
C HIS A 220 12.64 -4.34 -51.64
N MET A 221 11.38 -4.45 -52.08
CA MET A 221 10.48 -3.31 -52.30
C MET A 221 9.38 -3.25 -51.24
N TYR A 222 8.96 -2.04 -50.87
CA TYR A 222 7.86 -1.84 -49.95
C TYR A 222 7.00 -0.61 -50.30
N ILE A 223 5.70 -0.73 -50.08
CA ILE A 223 4.71 0.36 -50.06
C ILE A 223 4.03 0.27 -48.69
N LEU A 224 4.24 1.30 -47.87
CA LEU A 224 3.80 1.33 -46.48
C LEU A 224 3.23 2.71 -46.13
N ASP A 225 1.97 2.71 -45.69
CA ASP A 225 1.38 3.81 -44.94
C ASP A 225 1.30 3.40 -43.47
N ALA A 226 2.18 3.98 -42.65
CA ALA A 226 2.33 3.63 -41.24
C ALA A 226 1.20 4.17 -40.35
N GLU A 227 0.23 4.92 -40.89
CA GLU A 227 -0.93 5.34 -40.13
C GLU A 227 -1.76 4.12 -39.69
N ILE A 228 -2.05 4.05 -38.40
CA ILE A 228 -2.77 2.93 -37.79
C ILE A 228 -4.28 3.18 -37.91
N GLU A 229 -4.97 2.26 -38.55
CA GLU A 229 -6.41 2.15 -38.57
C GLU A 229 -6.85 1.07 -37.56
N ASN A 230 -7.79 1.43 -36.68
CA ASN A 230 -8.41 0.49 -35.75
C ASN A 230 -9.84 0.21 -36.21
N THR A 231 -10.13 -1.05 -36.51
CA THR A 231 -11.47 -1.52 -36.87
C THR A 231 -11.96 -2.54 -35.86
N CYS A 232 -13.14 -2.32 -35.28
CA CYS A 232 -13.75 -3.21 -34.28
C CYS A 232 -15.09 -3.76 -34.75
N PHE A 233 -15.32 -5.04 -34.50
CA PHE A 233 -16.53 -5.78 -34.86
C PHE A 233 -17.08 -6.48 -33.62
N THR A 234 -18.33 -6.17 -33.25
CA THR A 234 -19.02 -6.84 -32.15
C THR A 234 -20.04 -7.82 -32.71
N PHE A 235 -19.97 -9.07 -32.25
CA PHE A 235 -20.85 -10.14 -32.72
C PHE A 235 -21.21 -11.11 -31.59
N ASN A 236 -22.28 -11.86 -31.80
CA ASN A 236 -22.67 -12.94 -30.91
C ASN A 236 -21.79 -14.17 -31.16
N ALA A 237 -21.17 -14.71 -30.12
CA ALA A 237 -20.33 -15.88 -30.19
C ALA A 237 -21.16 -17.13 -30.54
N THR A 238 -20.67 -17.94 -31.46
CA THR A 238 -21.36 -19.18 -31.88
C THR A 238 -20.38 -20.35 -31.96
N ASN A 239 -20.91 -21.57 -31.87
CA ASN A 239 -20.11 -22.79 -32.00
C ASN A 239 -19.60 -23.04 -33.44
N THR A 240 -20.16 -22.36 -34.42
CA THR A 240 -19.76 -22.47 -35.84
C THR A 240 -18.93 -21.26 -36.31
N PHE A 241 -18.51 -20.40 -35.39
CA PHE A 241 -17.74 -19.21 -35.72
C PHE A 241 -16.39 -19.56 -36.37
N ASP A 242 -16.13 -18.96 -37.52
CA ASP A 242 -14.81 -18.89 -38.14
C ASP A 242 -14.47 -17.43 -38.45
N VAL A 243 -13.30 -16.96 -38.00
CA VAL A 243 -12.90 -15.55 -38.15
C VAL A 243 -12.67 -15.15 -39.60
N GLU A 244 -12.14 -16.04 -40.44
CA GLU A 244 -11.89 -15.71 -41.85
C GLU A 244 -13.21 -15.60 -42.60
N GLU A 245 -14.12 -16.56 -42.37
CA GLU A 245 -15.46 -16.53 -42.94
C GLU A 245 -16.27 -15.30 -42.46
N TYR A 246 -16.18 -14.98 -41.16
CA TYR A 246 -16.88 -13.83 -40.58
C TYR A 246 -16.42 -12.50 -41.19
N LEU A 247 -15.10 -12.29 -41.32
CA LEU A 247 -14.56 -11.06 -41.88
C LEU A 247 -14.85 -10.95 -43.38
N LEU A 248 -14.74 -12.05 -44.13
CA LEU A 248 -14.99 -12.08 -45.56
C LEU A 248 -16.47 -11.87 -45.90
N ASN A 249 -17.36 -12.67 -45.30
CA ASN A 249 -18.77 -12.72 -45.72
C ASN A 249 -19.58 -11.52 -45.23
N ILE A 250 -19.26 -10.97 -44.06
CA ILE A 250 -20.07 -9.92 -43.42
C ILE A 250 -19.48 -8.54 -43.68
N HIS A 251 -18.15 -8.41 -43.57
CA HIS A 251 -17.47 -7.12 -43.66
C HIS A 251 -16.67 -6.93 -44.95
N ASN A 252 -16.57 -7.97 -45.79
CA ASN A 252 -15.77 -7.99 -47.01
C ASN A 252 -14.29 -7.62 -46.77
N GLU A 253 -13.76 -8.10 -45.64
CA GLU A 253 -12.44 -7.79 -45.11
C GLU A 253 -11.59 -9.06 -45.03
N THR A 254 -10.28 -8.90 -45.18
CA THR A 254 -9.30 -10.00 -45.01
C THR A 254 -8.18 -9.58 -44.06
N ILE A 255 -7.60 -10.56 -43.37
CA ILE A 255 -6.47 -10.31 -42.47
C ILE A 255 -5.19 -10.18 -43.30
N ASN A 256 -4.78 -8.94 -43.57
CA ASN A 256 -3.45 -8.67 -44.15
C ASN A 256 -2.37 -8.73 -43.05
N TYR A 257 -1.67 -9.86 -42.98
CA TYR A 257 -0.59 -10.10 -42.02
C TYR A 257 0.59 -9.10 -42.11
N CYS A 258 0.83 -8.50 -43.28
CA CYS A 258 1.84 -7.45 -43.43
C CYS A 258 1.50 -6.24 -42.55
N GLY A 259 0.25 -5.77 -42.68
CA GLY A 259 -0.24 -4.56 -42.02
C GLY A 259 -0.69 -4.78 -40.59
N LEU A 260 -1.03 -6.02 -40.21
CA LEU A 260 -1.54 -6.36 -38.88
C LEU A 260 -0.51 -6.08 -37.79
N ASN A 261 -0.83 -5.16 -36.89
CA ASN A 261 -0.02 -4.81 -35.73
C ASN A 261 -0.51 -5.53 -34.46
N LEU A 262 -1.81 -5.44 -34.18
CA LEU A 262 -2.43 -6.03 -33.01
C LEU A 262 -3.82 -6.55 -33.38
N LEU A 263 -4.18 -7.73 -32.87
CA LEU A 263 -5.56 -8.22 -32.89
C LEU A 263 -6.01 -8.46 -31.44
N THR A 264 -7.20 -8.00 -31.09
CA THR A 264 -7.72 -8.15 -29.73
C THR A 264 -9.14 -8.69 -29.73
N LEU A 265 -9.39 -9.68 -28.88
CA LEU A 265 -10.72 -10.15 -28.54
C LEU A 265 -11.05 -9.68 -27.13
N GLU A 266 -12.13 -8.90 -26.99
CA GLU A 266 -12.61 -8.38 -25.72
C GLU A 266 -14.01 -8.89 -25.43
N PHE A 267 -14.21 -9.38 -24.21
CA PHE A 267 -15.51 -9.83 -23.72
C PHE A 267 -15.58 -9.70 -22.20
N ALA A 268 -16.81 -9.67 -21.67
CA ALA A 268 -17.05 -9.49 -20.25
C ALA A 268 -17.64 -10.75 -19.61
N ILE A 269 -17.13 -11.09 -18.42
CA ILE A 269 -17.56 -12.24 -17.61
C ILE A 269 -17.99 -11.73 -16.24
N HIS A 270 -19.19 -12.13 -15.81
CA HIS A 270 -19.62 -11.99 -14.43
C HIS A 270 -19.14 -13.18 -13.61
N ALA A 271 -18.66 -12.91 -12.40
CA ALA A 271 -18.30 -13.94 -11.45
C ALA A 271 -18.83 -13.63 -10.07
N ILE A 272 -19.16 -14.67 -9.31
CA ILE A 272 -19.56 -14.54 -7.91
C ILE A 272 -18.52 -15.23 -7.04
N GLN A 273 -17.88 -14.46 -6.16
CA GLN A 273 -17.02 -14.99 -5.13
C GLN A 273 -17.86 -15.37 -3.91
N LEU A 274 -18.01 -16.67 -3.68
CA LEU A 274 -18.49 -17.19 -2.41
C LEU A 274 -17.36 -17.08 -1.39
N LYS A 275 -17.59 -16.28 -0.34
CA LYS A 275 -16.69 -16.22 0.81
C LYS A 275 -17.05 -17.35 1.78
N ASN A 276 -16.05 -17.86 2.50
CA ASN A 276 -16.21 -18.98 3.42
C ASN A 276 -17.37 -18.74 4.41
N GLU A 277 -18.34 -19.66 4.42
CA GLU A 277 -19.59 -19.58 5.21
C GLU A 277 -19.33 -19.40 6.71
N ARG A 278 -18.20 -19.89 7.23
CA ARG A 278 -17.82 -19.75 8.65
C ARG A 278 -17.66 -18.29 9.10
N LEU A 279 -17.42 -17.36 8.18
CA LEU A 279 -17.28 -15.93 8.47
C LEU A 279 -18.58 -15.13 8.25
N PHE A 280 -19.69 -15.77 7.87
CA PHE A 280 -20.97 -15.13 7.57
C PHE A 280 -20.85 -13.93 6.63
N SER A 281 -19.85 -13.91 5.75
CA SER A 281 -19.62 -12.80 4.82
C SER A 281 -20.45 -12.99 3.56
N LEU A 282 -21.11 -11.93 3.11
CA LEU A 282 -21.88 -11.91 1.87
C LEU A 282 -20.95 -12.18 0.67
N PRO A 283 -21.48 -12.81 -0.40
CA PRO A 283 -20.74 -12.98 -1.64
C PRO A 283 -20.46 -11.63 -2.31
N ASP A 284 -19.32 -11.55 -2.99
CA ASP A 284 -18.93 -10.39 -3.79
C ASP A 284 -19.14 -10.70 -5.27
N CYS A 285 -19.71 -9.76 -6.02
CA CYS A 285 -19.88 -9.89 -7.46
C CYS A 285 -18.75 -9.14 -8.17
N TYR A 286 -18.18 -9.76 -9.20
CA TYR A 286 -17.13 -9.18 -10.00
C TYR A 286 -17.52 -9.16 -11.47
N HIS A 287 -17.14 -8.08 -12.13
CA HIS A 287 -17.20 -7.94 -13.56
C HIS A 287 -15.78 -7.98 -14.11
N PHE A 288 -15.41 -9.09 -14.73
CA PHE A 288 -14.13 -9.26 -15.42
C PHE A 288 -14.25 -8.76 -16.86
N SER A 289 -13.39 -7.84 -17.26
CA SER A 289 -13.14 -7.53 -18.68
C SER A 289 -11.92 -8.35 -19.10
N VAL A 290 -12.14 -9.35 -19.95
CA VAL A 290 -11.10 -10.24 -20.46
C VAL A 290 -10.70 -9.76 -21.84
N LYS A 291 -9.40 -9.56 -22.03
CA LYS A 291 -8.81 -9.13 -23.29
C LYS A 291 -7.73 -10.11 -23.71
N VAL A 292 -7.97 -10.84 -24.80
CA VAL A 292 -6.99 -11.71 -25.44
C VAL A 292 -6.34 -10.93 -26.56
N THR A 293 -5.03 -10.69 -26.46
CA THR A 293 -4.25 -9.88 -27.40
C THR A 293 -3.27 -10.74 -28.17
N PHE A 294 -3.24 -10.55 -29.49
CA PHE A 294 -2.25 -11.11 -30.40
C PHE A 294 -1.39 -9.98 -30.96
N ASP A 295 -0.16 -9.88 -30.47
CA ASP A 295 0.80 -8.84 -30.81
C ASP A 295 1.74 -9.32 -31.92
N ASN A 296 1.67 -8.63 -33.07
CA ASN A 296 2.51 -8.84 -34.24
C ASN A 296 3.40 -7.62 -34.55
N ASN A 297 3.60 -6.69 -33.61
CA ASN A 297 4.32 -5.43 -33.84
C ASN A 297 5.75 -5.65 -34.37
N ALA A 298 6.45 -6.66 -33.86
CA ALA A 298 7.82 -6.98 -34.27
C ALA A 298 7.94 -7.67 -35.64
N ARG A 299 6.85 -8.23 -36.20
CA ARG A 299 6.79 -8.88 -37.52
C ARG A 299 7.89 -9.92 -37.78
N THR A 300 8.26 -10.69 -36.76
CA THR A 300 9.34 -11.69 -36.83
C THR A 300 8.86 -13.08 -37.25
N GLY A 301 7.58 -13.23 -37.61
CA GLY A 301 6.92 -14.53 -37.75
C GLY A 301 6.51 -15.17 -36.40
N LYS A 302 6.78 -14.49 -35.28
CA LYS A 302 6.30 -14.84 -33.94
C LYS A 302 5.21 -13.84 -33.52
N ILE A 303 3.97 -14.30 -33.41
CA ILE A 303 2.84 -13.51 -32.89
C ILE A 303 2.66 -13.85 -31.41
N ARG A 304 2.92 -12.90 -30.52
CA ARG A 304 2.76 -13.12 -29.07
C ARG A 304 1.29 -13.13 -28.71
N GLN A 305 0.84 -14.13 -27.95
CA GLN A 305 -0.51 -14.16 -27.41
C GLN A 305 -0.45 -13.95 -25.90
N HIS A 306 -1.23 -12.99 -25.42
CA HIS A 306 -1.35 -12.66 -24.00
C HIS A 306 -2.81 -12.49 -23.63
N LEU A 307 -3.18 -12.85 -22.40
CA LEU A 307 -4.51 -12.63 -21.85
C LEU A 307 -4.38 -11.71 -20.65
N ASN A 308 -5.12 -10.61 -20.65
CA ASN A 308 -5.30 -9.79 -19.46
C ASN A 308 -6.75 -9.86 -19.00
N SER A 309 -6.97 -9.85 -17.69
CA SER A 309 -8.31 -9.80 -17.10
C SER A 309 -8.37 -8.73 -16.01
N ASP A 310 -9.16 -7.69 -16.24
CA ASP A 310 -9.37 -6.62 -15.26
C ASP A 310 -10.67 -6.85 -14.51
N ALA A 311 -10.59 -7.01 -13.19
CA ALA A 311 -11.74 -7.25 -12.33
C ALA A 311 -12.27 -5.94 -11.73
N LYS A 312 -13.56 -5.68 -11.91
CA LYS A 312 -14.29 -4.57 -11.27
C LYS A 312 -15.30 -5.12 -10.27
N PHE A 313 -15.23 -4.67 -9.03
CA PHE A 313 -16.23 -5.00 -8.01
C PHE A 313 -17.59 -4.41 -8.39
N ARG A 314 -18.65 -5.19 -8.21
CA ARG A 314 -20.05 -4.76 -8.29
C ARG A 314 -20.81 -5.27 -7.08
N THR A 315 -21.82 -4.51 -6.65
CA THR A 315 -22.75 -4.93 -5.61
C THR A 315 -23.71 -5.99 -6.15
N CYS A 316 -23.84 -7.11 -5.44
CA CYS A 316 -24.80 -8.15 -5.80
C CYS A 316 -26.23 -7.73 -5.41
N ASN A 317 -27.20 -7.93 -6.31
CA ASN A 317 -28.61 -7.74 -5.99
C ASN A 317 -29.09 -8.85 -5.04
N ARG A 318 -29.59 -8.47 -3.87
CA ARG A 318 -29.98 -9.40 -2.81
C ARG A 318 -31.47 -9.76 -2.91
N LYS A 319 -31.77 -11.05 -3.10
CA LYS A 319 -33.09 -11.63 -2.77
C LYS A 319 -32.91 -12.48 -1.50
N LEU A 320 -33.33 -11.93 -0.36
CA LEU A 320 -33.22 -12.57 0.95
C LEU A 320 -34.33 -13.60 1.13
N ILE A 321 -33.96 -14.87 1.25
CA ILE A 321 -34.92 -15.93 1.60
C ILE A 321 -34.78 -16.27 3.09
N HIS A 322 -33.58 -16.50 3.62
CA HIS A 322 -33.38 -16.68 5.08
C HIS A 322 -31.92 -16.37 5.49
N GLN A 323 -31.65 -15.27 6.21
CA GLN A 323 -30.45 -15.09 7.06
C GLN A 323 -30.49 -13.75 7.84
N ASN A 324 -30.07 -13.81 9.12
CA ASN A 324 -29.98 -12.69 10.07
C ASN A 324 -29.05 -11.59 9.52
N ALA A 325 -29.62 -10.51 8.98
CA ALA A 325 -28.88 -9.36 8.48
C ALA A 325 -28.04 -8.64 9.56
N ASP A 326 -28.28 -8.96 10.83
CA ASP A 326 -27.69 -8.27 11.98
C ASP A 326 -26.20 -8.57 12.16
N PHE A 327 -25.75 -9.81 11.96
CA PHE A 327 -24.36 -10.19 12.28
C PHE A 327 -23.33 -9.54 11.34
N THR A 328 -23.64 -9.45 10.03
CA THR A 328 -22.75 -8.82 9.05
C THR A 328 -22.62 -7.32 9.27
N LEU A 329 -23.73 -6.68 9.66
CA LEU A 329 -23.78 -5.27 10.01
C LEU A 329 -23.00 -4.99 11.30
N VAL A 330 -23.14 -5.84 12.32
CA VAL A 330 -22.38 -5.75 13.58
C VAL A 330 -20.88 -5.90 13.32
N ARG A 331 -20.45 -6.91 12.55
CA ARG A 331 -19.03 -7.12 12.20
C ARG A 331 -18.44 -5.91 11.48
N ARG A 332 -19.16 -5.38 10.48
CA ARG A 332 -18.73 -4.18 9.74
C ARG A 332 -18.60 -2.98 10.68
N ASN A 333 -19.60 -2.76 11.54
CA ASN A 333 -19.58 -1.64 12.48
C ASN A 333 -18.43 -1.77 13.48
N LEU A 334 -18.08 -2.99 13.91
CA LEU A 334 -16.93 -3.26 14.77
C LEU A 334 -15.59 -2.96 14.07
N LEU A 335 -15.45 -3.31 12.80
CA LEU A 335 -14.25 -2.97 12.00
C LEU A 335 -14.09 -1.45 11.83
N ILE A 336 -15.19 -0.74 11.52
CA ILE A 336 -15.20 0.72 11.43
C ILE A 336 -14.82 1.34 12.78
N PHE A 337 -15.40 0.83 13.88
CA PHE A 337 -15.09 1.29 15.23
C PHE A 337 -13.60 1.09 15.56
N LEU A 338 -13.03 -0.07 15.24
CA LEU A 338 -11.60 -0.33 15.41
C LEU A 338 -10.74 0.66 14.61
N ASP A 339 -11.10 0.93 13.35
CA ASP A 339 -10.39 1.90 12.50
C ASP A 339 -10.47 3.33 13.06
N CYS A 340 -11.61 3.72 13.64
CA CYS A 340 -11.76 5.01 14.33
C CYS A 340 -10.90 5.08 15.60
N VAL A 341 -10.84 4.01 16.40
CA VAL A 341 -9.98 3.93 17.60
C VAL A 341 -8.50 4.02 17.21
N VAL A 342 -8.09 3.32 16.14
CA VAL A 342 -6.74 3.42 15.59
C VAL A 342 -6.41 4.87 15.23
N LEU A 343 -7.29 5.54 14.47
CA LEU A 343 -7.08 6.91 14.03
C LEU A 343 -6.95 7.88 15.21
N PHE A 344 -7.77 7.70 16.23
CA PHE A 344 -7.72 8.51 17.45
C PHE A 344 -6.40 8.34 18.22
N ILE A 345 -5.97 7.10 18.43
CA ILE A 345 -4.73 6.80 19.17
C ILE A 345 -3.49 7.28 18.41
N THR A 346 -3.47 7.18 17.09
CA THR A 346 -2.34 7.63 16.26
C THR A 346 -2.23 9.16 16.23
N ILE A 347 -3.36 9.89 16.19
CA ILE A 347 -3.38 11.35 16.30
C ILE A 347 -2.84 11.80 17.67
N ILE A 348 -3.29 11.18 18.76
CA ILE A 348 -2.77 11.48 20.10
C ILE A 348 -1.26 11.19 20.16
N SER A 349 -0.83 10.02 19.68
CA SER A 349 0.59 9.65 19.60
C SER A 349 1.41 10.71 18.87
N PHE A 350 0.93 11.16 17.71
CA PHE A 350 1.60 12.15 16.88
C PHE A 350 1.77 13.49 17.62
N ILE A 351 0.71 14.00 18.24
CA ILE A 351 0.74 15.24 19.04
C ILE A 351 1.72 15.12 20.20
N LEU A 352 1.73 13.98 20.90
CA LEU A 352 2.64 13.74 22.04
C LEU A 352 4.10 13.64 21.61
N CYS A 353 4.37 13.06 20.44
CA CYS A 353 5.71 12.98 19.87
C CYS A 353 6.21 14.37 19.46
N ILE A 354 5.39 15.17 18.77
CA ILE A 354 5.72 16.55 18.41
C ILE A 354 5.98 17.40 19.65
N ARG A 355 5.12 17.32 20.67
CA ARG A 355 5.32 18.05 21.94
C ARG A 355 6.64 17.66 22.61
N SER A 356 7.00 16.38 22.57
CA SER A 356 8.25 15.90 23.17
C SER A 356 9.48 16.37 22.39
N LEU A 357 9.40 16.41 21.05
CA LEU A 357 10.46 16.96 20.19
C LEU A 357 10.60 18.48 20.36
N TRP A 358 9.49 19.20 20.45
CA TRP A 358 9.47 20.64 20.68
C TRP A 358 10.08 21.01 22.02
N PHE A 359 9.78 20.25 23.08
CA PHE A 359 10.42 20.43 24.39
C PHE A 359 11.94 20.19 24.32
N GLY A 360 12.39 19.16 23.59
CA GLY A 360 13.81 18.91 23.35
C GLY A 360 14.49 20.05 22.57
N HIS A 361 13.82 20.58 21.55
CA HIS A 361 14.28 21.74 20.78
C HIS A 361 14.40 22.99 21.66
N HIS A 362 13.39 23.29 22.46
CA HIS A 362 13.40 24.43 23.38
C HIS A 362 14.55 24.34 24.38
N LEU A 363 14.75 23.17 24.99
CA LEU A 363 15.85 22.93 25.93
C LEU A 363 17.23 23.07 25.25
N CYS A 364 17.36 22.59 24.01
CA CYS A 364 18.57 22.78 23.22
C CYS A 364 18.85 24.27 22.94
N LYS A 365 17.81 25.06 22.65
CA LYS A 365 17.92 26.51 22.43
C LYS A 365 18.34 27.24 23.71
N GLU A 366 17.71 26.93 24.85
CA GLU A 366 18.08 27.50 26.17
C GLU A 366 19.55 27.22 26.51
N ILE A 367 20.01 25.98 26.29
CA ILE A 367 21.41 25.60 26.56
C ILE A 367 22.38 26.34 25.63
N ARG A 368 22.07 26.42 24.33
CA ARG A 368 22.91 27.17 23.38
C ARG A 368 23.04 28.65 23.76
N LEU A 369 21.93 29.28 24.16
CA LEU A 369 21.90 30.68 24.60
C LEU A 369 22.71 30.90 25.89
N TYR A 370 22.55 30.02 26.89
CA TYR A 370 23.32 30.10 28.14
C TYR A 370 24.82 30.02 27.87
N TYR A 371 25.26 29.06 27.05
CA TYR A 371 26.67 28.92 26.74
C TYR A 371 27.22 30.07 25.89
N SER A 372 26.46 30.59 24.92
CA SER A 372 26.91 31.75 24.13
C SER A 372 27.09 33.02 24.96
N LEU A 373 26.30 33.19 26.02
CA LEU A 373 26.34 34.38 26.88
C LEU A 373 27.27 34.23 28.08
N ALA A 374 27.27 33.07 28.74
CA ALA A 374 27.99 32.84 30.00
C ALA A 374 29.37 32.16 29.84
N ARG A 375 29.64 31.49 28.70
CA ARG A 375 30.92 30.81 28.43
C ARG A 375 31.33 30.94 26.96
N THR A 376 31.73 32.15 26.57
CA THR A 376 32.18 32.51 25.22
C THR A 376 33.41 31.75 24.70
N GLN A 377 34.17 31.09 25.58
CA GLN A 377 35.36 30.30 25.20
C GLN A 377 35.08 28.82 24.87
N GLU A 378 33.86 28.31 25.07
CA GLU A 378 33.53 26.92 24.75
C GLU A 378 33.04 26.76 23.30
N LYS A 379 33.48 25.69 22.63
CA LYS A 379 33.04 25.35 21.27
C LYS A 379 31.53 25.08 21.23
N PRO A 380 30.83 25.39 20.12
CA PRO A 380 29.41 25.07 19.97
C PRO A 380 29.16 23.55 20.07
N LEU A 381 27.94 23.16 20.47
CA LEU A 381 27.56 21.75 20.64
C LEU A 381 27.87 20.93 19.37
N ALA A 382 28.62 19.85 19.55
CA ALA A 382 28.92 18.91 18.47
C ALA A 382 27.65 18.14 18.05
N TRP A 383 27.64 17.60 16.82
CA TRP A 383 26.52 16.80 16.30
C TRP A 383 26.16 15.61 17.19
N SER A 384 27.15 14.96 17.81
CA SER A 384 26.93 13.87 18.76
C SER A 384 26.21 14.31 20.04
N GLU A 385 26.45 15.55 20.48
CA GLU A 385 25.75 16.14 21.64
C GLU A 385 24.33 16.61 21.26
N LEU A 386 24.10 16.90 19.98
CA LEU A 386 22.78 17.30 19.46
C LEU A 386 21.79 16.12 19.37
N GLN A 387 22.28 14.93 19.02
CA GLN A 387 21.47 13.70 18.92
C GLN A 387 20.77 13.31 20.24
N ILE A 388 21.29 13.79 21.36
CA ILE A 388 20.70 13.60 22.69
C ILE A 388 19.36 14.34 22.82
N PHE A 389 19.23 15.52 22.22
CA PHE A 389 18.00 16.32 22.25
C PHE A 389 16.99 15.88 21.20
N TYR A 390 17.48 15.37 20.07
CA TYR A 390 16.67 14.90 18.94
C TYR A 390 16.80 13.38 18.79
N SER A 391 16.11 12.64 19.66
CA SER A 391 16.15 11.18 19.61
C SER A 391 15.54 10.64 18.30
N PHE A 392 16.30 9.77 17.62
CA PHE A 392 15.88 9.09 16.38
C PHE A 392 14.51 8.39 16.52
N TRP A 393 14.23 7.83 17.69
CA TRP A 393 12.99 7.11 17.97
C TRP A 393 11.74 7.98 17.81
N TYR A 394 11.79 9.26 18.19
CA TYR A 394 10.64 10.15 18.01
C TYR A 394 10.37 10.44 16.53
N PHE A 395 11.41 10.54 15.70
CA PHE A 395 11.25 10.70 14.25
C PHE A 395 10.64 9.46 13.61
N LEU A 396 11.10 8.26 13.98
CA LEU A 396 10.53 7.01 13.50
C LEU A 396 9.02 6.96 13.81
N MET A 397 8.63 7.32 15.03
CA MET A 397 7.22 7.31 15.43
C MET A 397 6.38 8.33 14.66
N ILE A 398 6.91 9.54 14.43
CA ILE A 398 6.25 10.56 13.61
C ILE A 398 6.04 10.05 12.18
N ILE A 399 7.06 9.43 11.56
CA ILE A 399 6.95 8.86 10.20
C ILE A 399 5.90 7.75 10.16
N THR A 400 5.90 6.84 11.14
CA THR A 400 4.88 5.77 11.20
C THR A 400 3.46 6.33 11.35
N ASP A 401 3.26 7.34 12.21
CA ASP A 401 1.96 7.98 12.37
C ASP A 401 1.52 8.68 11.07
N LEU A 402 2.45 9.33 10.37
CA LEU A 402 2.18 9.98 9.08
C LEU A 402 1.79 8.99 7.97
N MET A 403 2.24 7.74 8.03
CA MET A 403 1.80 6.69 7.08
C MET A 403 0.46 6.07 7.49
N VAL A 404 0.25 5.84 8.79
CA VAL A 404 -0.94 5.14 9.30
C VAL A 404 -2.20 6.01 9.22
N ILE A 405 -2.12 7.31 9.47
CA ILE A 405 -3.27 8.22 9.40
C ILE A 405 -3.92 8.20 8.01
N PRO A 406 -3.21 8.52 6.90
CA PRO A 406 -3.81 8.49 5.57
C PRO A 406 -4.21 7.07 5.15
N GLY A 407 -3.42 6.05 5.51
CA GLY A 407 -3.78 4.66 5.23
C GLY A 407 -5.11 4.23 5.87
N THR A 408 -5.36 4.66 7.11
CA THR A 408 -6.61 4.37 7.83
C THR A 408 -7.80 5.14 7.22
N ILE A 409 -7.59 6.40 6.81
CA ILE A 409 -8.63 7.20 6.12
C ILE A 409 -9.02 6.55 4.79
N ILE A 410 -8.04 6.12 3.99
CA ILE A 410 -8.28 5.43 2.71
C ILE A 410 -9.03 4.11 2.96
N LYS A 411 -8.61 3.31 3.95
CA LYS A 411 -9.29 2.06 4.33
C LYS A 411 -10.76 2.29 4.67
N ILE A 412 -11.06 3.29 5.51
CA ILE A 412 -12.42 3.68 5.86
C ILE A 412 -13.20 4.09 4.60
N GLY A 413 -12.58 4.90 3.73
CA GLY A 413 -13.19 5.33 2.46
C GLY A 413 -13.57 4.18 1.53
N ILE A 414 -12.70 3.17 1.40
CA ILE A 414 -12.99 1.95 0.62
C ILE A 414 -14.20 1.21 1.22
N LEU A 415 -14.24 1.06 2.54
CA LEU A 415 -15.33 0.36 3.21
C LEU A 415 -16.69 1.08 3.08
N PHE A 416 -16.70 2.41 2.98
CA PHE A 416 -17.91 3.20 2.72
C PHE A 416 -18.34 3.19 1.25
N LYS A 417 -17.40 3.18 0.29
CA LYS A 417 -17.69 3.19 -1.16
C LYS A 417 -18.26 1.86 -1.67
N VAL A 418 -18.08 0.77 -0.92
CA VAL A 418 -18.66 -0.56 -1.23
C VAL A 418 -20.19 -0.60 -0.98
N LYS A 419 -20.83 0.53 -0.63
CA LYS A 419 -22.31 0.65 -0.56
C LYS A 419 -22.96 0.92 -1.91
#